data_AF-V6HV72-F1
#
_entry.id   AF-V6HV72-F1
#
_cell.length_a   1.000
_cell.length_b   1.000
_cell.length_c   1.000
_cell.angle_alpha   90.00
_cell.angle_beta   90.00
_cell.angle_gamma   90.00
#
_symmetry.space_group_name_H-M   'P 1'
#
loop_
_entity.id
_entity.type
_entity.pdbx_description
1 polymer ?
#
loop_
_entity_poly.entity_id
_entity_poly.type
_entity_poly.pdbx_seq_one_letter_code
_entity_poly.pdbx_strand_id
1 'polypeptide(L)'
;MLLFSVSCSSDEEIIWNARDSLSRGNTAEAMRLYESILKKNPTHLEANRTLGMILADSGLALNSAAFYLEKAESSLPGDSSLLLYLLEIHLQEKDRDKTKRILEKISKSKDKEMESYAIFLKDCLLEKKKNGSEFNRFKTSAIPTLLPPARRLFLKCELSLYSVSHNSGFINHNKLNLLFLFNSDESLPKLSISTLRSCSISRSFLCFTYSTKRKLSRVSTS
;
A
#
# COMPACT_ATOMS: atom_id res chain seq x y z
N MET A 1 -24.58 -35.03 -19.27
CA MET A 1 -23.63 -34.04 -19.85
C MET A 1 -24.16 -32.65 -19.54
N LEU A 2 -23.27 -31.72 -19.15
CA LEU A 2 -23.49 -30.27 -18.95
C LEU A 2 -24.11 -29.80 -17.61
N LEU A 3 -23.25 -29.66 -16.59
CA LEU A 3 -23.47 -28.76 -15.43
C LEU A 3 -22.16 -28.03 -15.05
N PHE A 4 -21.46 -27.44 -16.03
CA PHE A 4 -20.19 -26.75 -15.78
C PHE A 4 -20.15 -25.26 -16.17
N SER A 5 -21.28 -24.66 -16.57
CA SER A 5 -21.30 -23.27 -17.10
C SER A 5 -21.87 -22.19 -16.16
N VAL A 6 -22.37 -22.53 -14.96
CA VAL A 6 -23.08 -21.55 -14.09
C VAL A 6 -22.16 -20.84 -13.08
N SER A 7 -20.97 -21.36 -12.79
CA SER A 7 -20.08 -20.77 -11.79
C SER A 7 -19.32 -19.51 -12.26
N CYS A 8 -19.15 -19.32 -13.58
CA CYS A 8 -18.33 -18.24 -14.13
C CYS A 8 -18.97 -16.86 -13.91
N SER A 9 -20.29 -16.74 -14.11
CA SER A 9 -20.97 -15.43 -14.09
C SER A 9 -21.12 -14.85 -12.68
N SER A 10 -21.29 -15.70 -11.64
CA SER A 10 -21.55 -15.20 -10.28
C SER A 10 -20.28 -14.67 -9.59
N ASP A 11 -19.12 -15.26 -9.89
CA ASP A 11 -17.87 -14.84 -9.24
C ASP A 11 -17.33 -13.56 -9.90
N GLU A 12 -17.52 -13.37 -11.21
CA GLU A 12 -17.19 -12.12 -11.92
C GLU A 12 -18.00 -10.93 -11.38
N GLU A 13 -19.29 -11.11 -11.10
CA GLU A 13 -20.13 -10.07 -10.50
C GLU A 13 -19.64 -9.69 -9.09
N ILE A 14 -19.30 -10.69 -8.26
CA ILE A 14 -18.77 -10.46 -6.91
C ILE A 14 -17.43 -9.72 -6.98
N ILE A 15 -16.57 -10.04 -7.95
CA ILE A 15 -15.29 -9.34 -8.18
C ILE A 15 -15.55 -7.88 -8.55
N TRP A 16 -16.49 -7.61 -9.46
CA TRP A 16 -16.81 -6.23 -9.85
C TRP A 16 -17.31 -5.41 -8.66
N ASN A 17 -18.22 -5.97 -7.86
CA ASN A 17 -18.72 -5.34 -6.64
C ASN A 17 -17.61 -5.12 -5.61
N ALA A 18 -16.65 -6.06 -5.50
CA ALA A 18 -15.51 -5.92 -4.59
C ALA A 18 -14.58 -4.77 -5.01
N ARG A 19 -14.32 -4.64 -6.33
CA ARG A 19 -13.53 -3.54 -6.88
C ARG A 19 -14.22 -2.18 -6.72
N ASP A 20 -15.52 -2.10 -6.97
CA ASP A 20 -16.33 -0.89 -6.73
C ASP A 20 -16.35 -0.52 -5.23
N SER A 21 -16.44 -1.52 -4.35
CA SER A 21 -16.34 -1.28 -2.91
C SER A 21 -14.97 -0.69 -2.52
N LEU A 22 -13.87 -1.17 -3.11
CA LEU A 22 -12.54 -0.59 -2.91
C LEU A 22 -12.43 0.84 -3.44
N SER A 23 -12.97 1.12 -4.63
CA SER A 23 -12.90 2.47 -5.22
C SER A 23 -13.67 3.51 -4.39
N ARG A 24 -14.72 3.07 -3.67
CA ARG A 24 -15.48 3.89 -2.73
C ARG A 24 -14.85 3.98 -1.34
N GLY A 25 -13.70 3.35 -1.12
CA GLY A 25 -13.04 3.28 0.19
C GLY A 25 -13.73 2.35 1.20
N ASN A 26 -14.70 1.53 0.76
CA ASN A 26 -15.34 0.53 1.60
C ASN A 26 -14.54 -0.78 1.61
N THR A 27 -13.35 -0.72 2.22
CA THR A 27 -12.42 -1.86 2.29
C THR A 27 -13.03 -3.08 3.00
N ALA A 28 -13.85 -2.87 4.03
CA ALA A 28 -14.48 -3.95 4.78
C ALA A 28 -15.42 -4.79 3.91
N GLU A 29 -16.27 -4.14 3.10
CA GLU A 29 -17.16 -4.86 2.19
C GLU A 29 -16.39 -5.56 1.08
N ALA A 30 -15.36 -4.92 0.51
CA ALA A 30 -14.50 -5.55 -0.47
C ALA A 30 -13.84 -6.83 0.06
N MET A 31 -13.32 -6.80 1.29
CA MET A 31 -12.74 -7.98 1.94
C MET A 31 -13.77 -9.09 2.10
N ARG A 32 -14.99 -8.77 2.56
CA ARG A 32 -16.09 -9.75 2.71
C ARG A 32 -16.45 -10.41 1.38
N LEU A 33 -16.48 -9.64 0.29
CA LEU A 33 -16.77 -10.14 -1.06
C LEU A 33 -15.65 -11.05 -1.56
N TYR A 34 -14.38 -10.67 -1.43
CA TYR A 34 -13.25 -11.54 -1.79
C TYR A 34 -13.18 -12.81 -0.95
N GLU A 35 -13.47 -12.75 0.35
CA GLU A 35 -13.57 -13.94 1.20
C GLU A 35 -14.68 -14.89 0.71
N SER A 36 -15.81 -14.35 0.24
CA SER A 36 -16.89 -15.17 -0.32
C SER A 36 -16.47 -15.93 -1.58
N ILE A 37 -15.62 -15.32 -2.42
CA ILE A 37 -15.00 -15.97 -3.58
C ILE A 37 -14.06 -17.08 -3.10
N LEU A 38 -13.20 -16.80 -2.12
CA LEU A 38 -12.24 -17.79 -1.60
C LEU A 38 -12.90 -18.97 -0.89
N LYS A 39 -14.11 -18.81 -0.35
CA LYS A 39 -14.91 -19.93 0.19
C LYS A 39 -15.30 -20.94 -0.90
N LYS A 40 -15.55 -20.48 -2.13
CA LYS A 40 -15.88 -21.34 -3.28
C LYS A 40 -14.62 -21.83 -3.99
N ASN A 41 -13.65 -20.94 -4.19
CA ASN A 41 -12.40 -21.20 -4.89
C ASN A 41 -11.19 -20.71 -4.05
N PRO A 42 -10.61 -21.57 -3.19
CA PRO A 42 -9.50 -21.21 -2.30
C PRO A 42 -8.19 -20.83 -3.00
N THR A 43 -8.08 -21.05 -4.31
CA THR A 43 -6.89 -20.74 -5.13
C THR A 43 -7.17 -19.64 -6.15
N HIS A 44 -8.27 -18.89 -6.01
CA HIS A 44 -8.59 -17.79 -6.90
C HIS A 44 -7.50 -16.71 -6.84
N LEU A 45 -6.80 -16.46 -7.94
CA LEU A 45 -5.63 -15.59 -8.00
C LEU A 45 -5.93 -14.17 -7.53
N GLU A 46 -6.95 -13.52 -8.13
CA GLU A 46 -7.25 -12.12 -7.80
C GLU A 46 -7.70 -11.93 -6.35
N ALA A 47 -8.62 -12.76 -5.86
CA ALA A 47 -9.09 -12.65 -4.48
C ALA A 47 -7.95 -12.86 -3.45
N ASN A 48 -7.06 -13.84 -3.67
CA ASN A 48 -5.88 -14.03 -2.84
C ASN A 48 -4.93 -12.81 -2.93
N ARG A 49 -4.63 -12.34 -4.13
CA ARG A 49 -3.75 -11.18 -4.35
C ARG A 49 -4.29 -9.93 -3.65
N THR A 50 -5.55 -9.58 -3.90
CA THR A 50 -6.15 -8.34 -3.40
C THR A 50 -6.34 -8.37 -1.89
N LEU A 51 -6.81 -9.49 -1.30
CA LEU A 51 -6.88 -9.62 0.17
C LEU A 51 -5.50 -9.52 0.81
N GLY A 52 -4.51 -10.22 0.23
CA GLY A 52 -3.13 -10.16 0.70
C GLY A 52 -2.56 -8.74 0.70
N MET A 53 -2.77 -7.99 -0.38
CA MET A 53 -2.35 -6.58 -0.50
C MET A 53 -3.05 -5.67 0.51
N ILE A 54 -4.38 -5.77 0.65
CA ILE A 54 -5.14 -4.98 1.64
C ILE A 54 -4.61 -5.21 3.05
N LEU A 55 -4.38 -6.48 3.42
CA LEU A 55 -3.89 -6.84 4.75
C LEU A 55 -2.45 -6.35 4.96
N ALA A 56 -1.58 -6.47 3.95
CA ALA A 56 -0.21 -5.96 4.00
C ALA A 56 -0.18 -4.43 4.17
N ASP A 57 -0.97 -3.71 3.36
CA ASP A 57 -1.06 -2.24 3.39
C ASP A 57 -1.61 -1.73 4.73
N SER A 58 -2.48 -2.48 5.40
CA SER A 58 -2.98 -2.14 6.74
C SER A 58 -1.92 -2.29 7.83
N GLY A 59 -0.90 -3.13 7.63
CA GLY A 59 0.13 -3.45 8.61
C GLY A 59 -0.33 -4.26 9.83
N LEU A 60 -1.62 -4.59 9.97
CA LEU A 60 -2.19 -5.19 11.19
C LEU A 60 -2.17 -6.73 11.19
N ALA A 61 -2.16 -7.37 10.01
CA ALA A 61 -2.33 -8.81 9.87
C ALA A 61 -1.32 -9.42 8.89
N LEU A 62 -0.02 -9.20 9.14
CA LEU A 62 1.06 -9.61 8.24
C LEU A 62 1.12 -11.12 7.96
N ASN A 63 0.84 -11.96 8.97
CA ASN A 63 0.78 -13.41 8.77
C ASN A 63 -0.31 -13.82 7.78
N SER A 64 -1.50 -13.23 7.92
CA SER A 64 -2.61 -13.47 6.99
C SER A 64 -2.32 -12.89 5.61
N ALA A 65 -1.69 -11.71 5.55
CA ALA A 65 -1.25 -11.09 4.31
C ALA A 65 -0.28 -12.02 3.55
N ALA A 66 0.75 -12.51 4.22
CA ALA A 66 1.72 -13.45 3.65
C ALA A 66 1.03 -14.72 3.14
N PHE A 67 0.12 -15.31 3.92
CA PHE A 67 -0.62 -16.50 3.52
C PHE A 67 -1.39 -16.33 2.19
N TYR A 68 -2.13 -15.23 2.05
CA TYR A 68 -2.88 -14.97 0.81
C TYR A 68 -1.94 -14.62 -0.36
N LEU A 69 -0.88 -13.86 -0.12
CA LEU A 69 0.11 -13.52 -1.15
C LEU A 69 0.90 -14.74 -1.64
N GLU A 70 1.25 -15.68 -0.76
CA GLU A 70 1.91 -16.93 -1.12
C GLU A 70 1.01 -17.84 -1.98
N LYS A 71 -0.30 -17.88 -1.69
CA LYS A 71 -1.28 -18.53 -2.56
C LYS A 71 -1.35 -17.88 -3.94
N ALA A 72 -1.38 -16.55 -3.99
CA ALA A 72 -1.36 -15.82 -5.26
C ALA A 72 -0.06 -16.07 -6.05
N GLU A 73 1.09 -16.07 -5.37
CA GLU A 73 2.39 -16.34 -5.99
C GLU A 73 2.52 -17.77 -6.48
N SER A 74 1.90 -18.74 -5.80
CA SER A 74 1.82 -20.12 -6.28
C SER A 74 1.03 -20.26 -7.58
N SER A 75 0.01 -19.41 -7.78
CA SER A 75 -0.79 -19.37 -9.01
C SER A 75 -0.15 -18.53 -10.12
N LEU A 76 0.59 -17.49 -9.77
CA LEU A 76 1.35 -16.64 -10.70
C LEU A 76 2.79 -16.42 -10.18
N PRO A 77 3.70 -17.40 -10.38
CA PRO A 77 5.07 -17.30 -9.90
C PRO A 77 5.84 -16.19 -10.61
N GLY A 78 6.65 -15.45 -9.85
CA GLY A 78 7.56 -14.44 -10.42
C GLY A 78 6.94 -13.06 -10.67
N ASP A 79 5.69 -12.80 -10.27
CA ASP A 79 5.12 -11.45 -10.29
C ASP A 79 5.88 -10.53 -9.32
N SER A 80 6.55 -9.50 -9.87
CA SER A 80 7.40 -8.59 -9.09
C SER A 80 6.63 -7.88 -7.98
N SER A 81 5.34 -7.55 -8.20
CA SER A 81 4.51 -6.90 -7.19
C SER A 81 4.27 -7.82 -6.00
N LEU A 82 3.82 -9.07 -6.24
CA LEU A 82 3.64 -10.07 -5.19
C LEU A 82 4.93 -10.33 -4.41
N LEU A 83 6.05 -10.49 -5.12
CA LEU A 83 7.34 -10.75 -4.47
C LEU A 83 7.81 -9.56 -3.62
N LEU A 84 7.56 -8.31 -4.02
CA LEU A 84 7.88 -7.14 -3.20
C LEU A 84 7.02 -7.02 -1.94
N TYR A 85 5.73 -7.37 -2.02
CA TYR A 85 4.88 -7.42 -0.82
C TYR A 85 5.38 -8.48 0.18
N LEU A 86 5.72 -9.68 -0.31
CA LEU A 86 6.30 -10.74 0.54
C LEU A 86 7.66 -10.31 1.11
N LEU A 87 8.48 -9.63 0.31
CA LEU A 87 9.75 -9.06 0.77
C LEU A 87 9.52 -8.02 1.88
N GLU A 88 8.53 -7.14 1.73
CA GLU A 88 8.19 -6.13 2.74
C GLU A 88 7.81 -6.77 4.08
N ILE A 89 6.93 -7.78 4.03
CA ILE A 89 6.48 -8.52 5.21
C ILE A 89 7.67 -9.14 5.94
N HIS A 90 8.52 -9.89 5.25
CA HIS A 90 9.63 -10.59 5.90
C HIS A 90 10.77 -9.66 6.35
N LEU A 91 10.99 -8.54 5.66
CA LEU A 91 11.90 -7.50 6.15
C LEU A 91 11.38 -6.83 7.42
N GLN A 92 10.07 -6.66 7.56
CA GLN A 92 9.45 -6.12 8.76
C GLN A 92 9.53 -7.10 9.94
N GLU A 93 9.30 -8.39 9.68
CA GLU A 93 9.45 -9.48 10.67
C GLU A 93 10.92 -9.75 11.02
N LYS A 94 11.88 -9.24 10.23
CA LYS A 94 13.31 -9.55 10.29
C LYS A 94 13.60 -11.05 10.12
N ASP A 95 12.72 -11.78 9.43
CA ASP A 95 12.91 -13.19 9.10
C ASP A 95 13.92 -13.29 7.95
N ARG A 96 15.19 -13.53 8.32
CA ARG A 96 16.33 -13.59 7.39
C ARG A 96 16.19 -14.73 6.38
N ASP A 97 15.66 -15.86 6.83
CA ASP A 97 15.54 -17.06 6.00
C ASP A 97 14.45 -16.91 4.95
N LYS A 98 13.27 -16.40 5.33
CA LYS A 98 12.21 -16.07 4.36
C LYS A 98 12.62 -14.95 3.43
N THR A 99 13.27 -13.90 3.94
CA THR A 99 13.80 -12.81 3.11
C THR A 99 14.73 -13.34 2.02
N LYS A 100 15.66 -14.24 2.37
CA LYS A 100 16.57 -14.87 1.40
C LYS A 100 15.81 -15.67 0.35
N ARG A 101 14.81 -16.48 0.75
CA ARG A 101 13.97 -17.24 -0.20
C ARG A 101 13.23 -16.35 -1.18
N ILE A 102 12.70 -15.21 -0.73
CA ILE A 102 12.04 -14.26 -1.63
C ILE A 102 13.04 -13.61 -2.59
N LEU A 103 14.23 -13.22 -2.12
CA LEU A 103 15.28 -12.70 -3.01
C LEU A 103 15.71 -13.72 -4.07
N GLU A 104 15.79 -15.00 -3.73
CA GLU A 104 16.05 -16.08 -4.68
C GLU A 104 14.93 -16.25 -5.73
N LYS A 105 13.68 -15.95 -5.37
CA LYS A 105 12.57 -15.91 -6.33
C LYS A 105 12.68 -14.69 -7.25
N ILE A 106 13.02 -13.53 -6.70
CA ILE A 106 13.22 -12.29 -7.48
C ILE A 106 14.37 -12.46 -8.48
N SER A 107 15.49 -13.06 -8.07
CA SER A 107 16.66 -13.26 -8.95
C SER A 107 16.41 -14.22 -10.12
N LYS A 108 15.45 -15.14 -9.96
CA LYS A 108 14.97 -16.02 -11.04
C LYS A 108 14.08 -15.29 -12.04
N SER A 109 13.54 -14.11 -11.69
CA SER A 109 12.82 -13.27 -12.64
C SER A 109 13.79 -12.65 -13.66
N LYS A 110 13.28 -12.25 -14.83
CA LYS A 110 14.09 -11.57 -15.86
C LYS A 110 14.40 -10.11 -15.50
N ASP A 111 13.80 -9.58 -14.45
CA ASP A 111 13.91 -8.17 -14.06
C ASP A 111 15.14 -7.94 -13.17
N LYS A 112 16.29 -7.72 -13.83
CA LYS A 112 17.56 -7.43 -13.16
C LYS A 112 17.55 -6.13 -12.37
N GLU A 113 16.72 -5.18 -12.78
CA GLU A 113 16.59 -3.92 -12.07
C GLU A 113 15.85 -4.14 -10.74
N MET A 114 14.77 -4.92 -10.75
CA MET A 114 14.05 -5.31 -9.54
C MET A 114 14.91 -6.14 -8.58
N GLU A 115 15.74 -7.04 -9.11
CA GLU A 115 16.71 -7.79 -8.31
C GLU A 115 17.69 -6.85 -7.58
N SER A 116 18.31 -5.93 -8.32
CA SER A 116 19.23 -4.94 -7.76
C SER A 116 18.55 -4.10 -6.68
N TYR A 117 17.31 -3.68 -6.93
CA TYR A 117 16.50 -2.91 -6.00
C TYR A 117 16.16 -3.67 -4.71
N ALA A 118 15.72 -4.92 -4.84
CA ALA A 118 15.39 -5.77 -3.70
C ALA A 118 16.61 -6.07 -2.81
N ILE A 119 17.77 -6.31 -3.44
CA ILE A 119 19.05 -6.49 -2.72
C ILE A 119 19.43 -5.23 -1.94
N PHE A 120 19.31 -4.05 -2.58
CA PHE A 120 19.56 -2.76 -1.96
C PHE A 120 18.64 -2.53 -0.74
N LEU A 121 17.35 -2.78 -0.87
CA LEU A 121 16.38 -2.64 0.22
C LEU A 121 16.70 -3.57 1.39
N LYS A 122 17.06 -4.82 1.11
CA LYS A 122 17.50 -5.76 2.14
C LYS A 122 18.76 -5.27 2.87
N ASP A 123 19.78 -4.82 2.15
CA ASP A 123 21.01 -4.30 2.76
C ASP A 123 20.73 -3.08 3.65
N CYS A 124 19.86 -2.19 3.19
CA CYS A 124 19.50 -0.99 3.94
C CYS A 124 18.66 -1.30 5.18
N LEU A 125 17.60 -2.10 5.05
CA LEU A 125 16.61 -2.28 6.10
C LEU A 125 17.01 -3.32 7.13
N LEU A 126 17.65 -4.41 6.70
CA LEU A 126 18.00 -5.55 7.53
C LEU A 126 19.46 -5.49 8.01
N GLU A 127 20.40 -5.18 7.13
CA GLU A 127 21.85 -5.13 7.48
C GLU A 127 22.32 -3.75 7.92
N LYS A 128 21.47 -2.72 7.78
CA LYS A 128 21.83 -1.32 8.09
C LYS A 128 23.06 -0.82 7.33
N LYS A 129 23.32 -1.38 6.14
CA LYS A 129 24.45 -1.03 5.29
C LYS A 129 24.09 0.15 4.38
N LYS A 130 24.90 1.22 4.43
CA LYS A 130 24.76 2.36 3.51
C LYS A 130 25.42 2.06 2.17
N ASN A 131 24.69 2.33 1.10
CA ASN A 131 25.17 2.44 -0.27
C ASN A 131 24.61 3.74 -0.89
N GLY A 132 25.40 4.82 -0.85
CA GLY A 132 24.95 6.14 -1.34
C GLY A 132 24.74 6.19 -2.86
N SER A 133 25.53 5.43 -3.61
CA SER A 133 25.44 5.35 -5.07
C SER A 133 24.09 4.76 -5.50
N GLU A 134 23.76 3.56 -4.98
CA GLU A 134 22.47 2.90 -5.28
C GLU A 134 21.29 3.70 -4.75
N PHE A 135 21.42 4.31 -3.56
CA PHE A 135 20.37 5.16 -3.01
C PHE A 135 20.03 6.32 -3.97
N ASN A 136 21.04 7.06 -4.46
CA ASN A 136 20.82 8.17 -5.38
C ASN A 136 20.27 7.70 -6.73
N ARG A 137 20.77 6.57 -7.24
CA ARG A 137 20.28 5.94 -8.47
C ARG A 137 18.79 5.60 -8.37
N PHE A 138 18.37 4.87 -7.33
CA PHE A 138 16.98 4.49 -7.12
C PHE A 138 16.07 5.65 -6.72
N LYS A 139 16.60 6.68 -6.04
CA LYS A 139 15.86 7.92 -5.77
C LYS A 139 15.38 8.60 -7.05
N THR A 140 16.17 8.50 -8.12
CA THR A 140 15.83 9.06 -9.44
C THR A 140 15.13 8.06 -10.38
N SER A 141 14.99 6.80 -9.99
CA SER A 141 14.35 5.78 -10.83
C SER A 141 12.83 5.78 -10.67
N ALA A 142 12.12 5.18 -11.62
CA ALA A 142 10.66 5.05 -11.55
C ALA A 142 10.21 3.93 -10.59
N ILE A 143 11.10 3.01 -10.20
CA ILE A 143 10.73 1.79 -9.44
C ILE A 143 9.97 2.12 -8.15
N PRO A 144 10.45 3.04 -7.28
CA PRO A 144 9.72 3.36 -6.06
C PRO A 144 8.35 3.98 -6.33
N THR A 145 8.14 4.61 -7.49
CA THR A 145 6.84 5.22 -7.82
C THR A 145 5.84 4.24 -8.44
N LEU A 146 6.33 3.18 -9.09
CA LEU A 146 5.49 2.24 -9.84
C LEU A 146 4.78 1.22 -8.95
N LEU A 147 5.37 0.86 -7.81
CA LEU A 147 4.86 -0.19 -6.92
C LEU A 147 4.72 0.36 -5.50
N PRO A 148 3.51 0.34 -4.90
CA PRO A 148 3.32 0.78 -3.52
C PRO A 148 4.31 0.19 -2.49
N PRO A 149 4.58 -1.14 -2.46
CA PRO A 149 5.56 -1.69 -1.53
C PRO A 149 6.99 -1.21 -1.83
N ALA A 150 7.35 -1.01 -3.10
CA ALA A 150 8.66 -0.45 -3.47
C ALA A 150 8.84 0.94 -2.84
N ARG A 151 7.83 1.82 -2.98
CA ARG A 151 7.86 3.16 -2.39
C ARG A 151 8.06 3.14 -0.89
N ARG A 152 7.24 2.33 -0.19
CA ARG A 152 7.25 2.27 1.28
C ARG A 152 8.59 1.77 1.79
N LEU A 153 9.13 0.71 1.20
CA LEU A 153 10.43 0.17 1.56
C LEU A 153 11.56 1.19 1.33
N PHE A 154 11.54 1.92 0.22
CA PHE A 154 12.53 2.97 -0.04
C PHE A 154 12.47 4.09 0.98
N LEU A 155 11.28 4.61 1.27
CA LEU A 155 11.09 5.66 2.27
C LEU A 155 11.52 5.19 3.66
N LYS A 156 11.21 3.94 4.02
CA LYS A 156 11.67 3.34 5.28
C LYS A 156 13.20 3.26 5.35
N CYS A 157 13.85 2.93 4.23
CA CYS A 157 15.31 2.92 4.12
C CYS A 157 15.89 4.34 4.27
N GLU A 158 15.33 5.32 3.55
CA GLU A 158 15.73 6.72 3.60
C GLU A 158 15.66 7.26 5.04
N LEU A 159 14.50 7.10 5.69
CA LEU A 159 14.28 7.54 7.07
C LEU A 159 15.15 6.79 8.08
N SER A 160 15.51 5.54 7.82
CA SER A 160 16.31 4.74 8.77
C SER A 160 17.80 5.04 8.71
N LEU A 161 18.37 5.37 7.54
CA LEU A 161 19.84 5.45 7.36
C LEU A 161 20.35 6.74 6.71
N TYR A 162 19.52 7.43 5.93
CA TYR A 162 19.94 8.54 5.07
C TYR A 162 19.33 9.88 5.45
N SER A 163 18.42 9.92 6.43
CA SER A 163 17.98 11.17 7.02
C SER A 163 19.18 11.88 7.65
N VAL A 164 19.62 12.96 7.00
CA VAL A 164 20.42 13.99 7.66
C VAL A 164 19.44 14.77 8.53
N SER A 165 19.82 15.14 9.76
CA SER A 165 19.09 16.14 10.55
C SER A 165 19.20 17.50 9.85
N HIS A 166 18.51 17.68 8.74
CA HIS A 166 18.34 18.97 8.12
C HIS A 166 16.97 19.50 8.48
N ASN A 167 17.04 20.64 9.17
CA ASN A 167 15.96 21.57 9.44
C ASN A 167 15.28 21.94 8.11
N SER A 168 14.28 21.15 7.69
CA SER A 168 13.33 21.52 6.65
C SER A 168 11.94 21.19 7.18
N GLY A 169 11.10 22.22 7.23
CA GLY A 169 9.77 22.16 7.81
C GLY A 169 8.96 20.96 7.32
N PHE A 170 8.15 20.44 8.24
CA PHE A 170 7.24 19.30 8.13
C PHE A 170 7.80 17.90 8.44
N ILE A 171 8.23 17.69 9.68
CA ILE A 171 7.92 16.41 10.35
C ILE A 171 7.35 16.73 11.73
N ASN A 172 6.02 16.85 11.80
CA ASN A 172 5.29 16.71 13.05
C ASN A 172 5.02 15.21 13.23
N HIS A 173 5.35 14.64 14.40
CA HIS A 173 5.32 13.21 14.67
C HIS A 173 3.95 12.53 14.50
N ASN A 174 2.89 13.31 14.28
CA ASN A 174 1.56 12.81 13.88
C ASN A 174 1.44 12.42 12.39
N LYS A 175 2.45 12.68 11.55
CA LYS A 175 2.36 12.48 10.09
C LYS A 175 2.73 11.06 9.62
N LEU A 176 3.28 10.19 10.48
CA LEU A 176 3.50 8.78 10.12
C LEU A 176 2.17 8.06 9.84
N ASN A 177 1.07 8.46 10.50
CA ASN A 177 -0.26 7.94 10.20
C ASN A 177 -0.94 8.60 8.98
N LEU A 178 -0.42 9.72 8.49
CA LEU A 178 -1.02 10.50 7.39
C LEU A 178 -0.41 10.20 6.02
N LEU A 179 0.79 9.61 5.95
CA LEU A 179 1.37 9.16 4.67
C LEU A 179 0.66 7.92 4.08
N PHE A 180 -0.23 7.29 4.85
CA PHE A 180 -1.04 6.15 4.41
C PHE A 180 -2.39 6.54 3.78
N LEU A 181 -2.73 7.84 3.68
CA LEU A 181 -4.08 8.29 3.29
C LEU A 181 -4.20 9.10 1.98
N PHE A 182 -3.19 9.10 1.11
CA PHE A 182 -3.35 9.73 -0.22
C PHE A 182 -3.07 8.74 -1.34
N ASN A 183 -4.08 7.92 -1.63
CA ASN A 183 -4.35 7.44 -2.98
C ASN A 183 -5.58 8.18 -3.49
N SER A 184 -5.36 9.17 -4.32
CA SER A 184 -6.36 9.69 -5.25
C SER A 184 -5.61 10.56 -6.24
N ASP A 185 -5.40 9.99 -7.43
CA ASP A 185 -5.04 10.73 -8.63
C ASP A 185 -6.06 11.86 -8.82
N GLU A 186 -5.63 13.09 -8.55
CA GLU A 186 -6.31 14.28 -9.02
C GLU A 186 -5.23 15.24 -9.56
N SER A 187 -5.38 15.55 -10.84
CA SER A 187 -4.58 16.43 -11.68
C SER A 187 -3.99 17.64 -10.94
N LEU A 188 -2.66 17.78 -10.98
CA LEU A 188 -1.96 19.00 -10.54
C LEU A 188 -2.33 20.20 -11.43
N PRO A 189 -2.91 21.29 -10.91
CA PRO A 189 -2.77 22.58 -11.56
C PRO A 189 -1.41 23.18 -11.18
N LYS A 190 -0.68 23.65 -12.19
CA LYS A 190 0.54 24.46 -12.03
C LYS A 190 0.19 25.71 -11.21
N LEU A 191 0.69 25.83 -9.98
CA LEU A 191 0.74 27.12 -9.28
C LEU A 191 2.16 27.69 -9.33
N SER A 192 2.26 28.89 -9.88
CA SER A 192 3.47 29.69 -9.96
C SER A 192 3.89 30.21 -8.59
N ILE A 193 5.20 30.24 -8.38
CA ILE A 193 5.87 30.78 -7.20
C ILE A 193 5.79 32.32 -7.28
N SER A 194 4.72 32.92 -6.78
CA SER A 194 4.69 34.38 -6.59
C SER A 194 3.81 34.89 -5.45
N THR A 195 3.17 34.03 -4.64
CA THR A 195 2.32 34.51 -3.54
C THR A 195 2.56 33.76 -2.24
N LEU A 196 3.77 33.92 -1.66
CA LEU A 196 4.02 33.62 -0.26
C LEU A 196 4.77 34.81 0.36
N ARG A 197 4.04 35.88 0.67
CA ARG A 197 4.47 36.85 1.67
C ARG A 197 3.61 36.68 2.93
N SER A 198 4.31 36.34 4.01
CA SER A 198 3.98 36.58 5.42
C SER A 198 2.57 36.20 5.89
N CYS A 199 2.45 35.06 6.56
CA CYS A 199 1.50 34.94 7.66
C CYS A 199 2.23 34.38 8.88
N SER A 200 2.46 35.28 9.83
CA SER A 200 3.14 35.05 11.09
C SER A 200 2.31 34.15 12.00
N ILE A 201 3.01 33.30 12.74
CA ILE A 201 2.51 32.42 13.78
C ILE A 201 1.75 33.23 14.84
N SER A 202 0.53 32.83 15.16
CA SER A 202 -0.07 33.10 16.47
C SER A 202 -0.73 31.83 17.02
N ARG A 203 -0.22 31.42 18.20
CA ARG A 203 -0.84 30.44 19.08
C ARG A 203 -2.16 31.00 19.57
N SER A 204 -3.26 30.25 19.39
CA SER A 204 -4.33 30.00 20.38
C SER A 204 -5.60 29.59 19.64
N PHE A 205 -6.11 28.39 19.93
CA PHE A 205 -7.49 28.11 20.34
C PHE A 205 -7.84 26.65 20.02
N LEU A 206 -7.92 25.84 21.08
CA LEU A 206 -8.87 24.74 21.12
C LEU A 206 -10.28 25.33 21.03
N CYS A 207 -11.11 24.87 20.11
CA CYS A 207 -12.52 24.64 20.38
C CYS A 207 -13.12 23.65 19.39
N PHE A 208 -13.60 22.54 19.96
CA PHE A 208 -14.69 21.72 19.45
C PHE A 208 -15.85 22.58 18.96
N THR A 209 -16.50 22.19 17.86
CA THR A 209 -17.94 21.84 17.87
C THR A 209 -18.31 21.01 16.65
N TYR A 210 -18.84 19.82 16.94
CA TYR A 210 -19.74 19.03 16.09
C TYR A 210 -21.00 19.85 15.81
N SER A 211 -21.54 19.85 14.57
CA SER A 211 -22.94 20.24 14.35
C SER A 211 -23.55 19.54 13.13
N THR A 212 -24.44 18.59 13.44
CA THR A 212 -25.42 17.93 12.58
C THR A 212 -26.44 18.92 12.02
N LYS A 213 -26.68 18.93 10.70
CA LYS A 213 -27.80 19.67 10.09
C LYS A 213 -29.11 18.88 10.23
N ARG A 214 -30.05 19.38 11.05
CA ARG A 214 -31.48 19.00 11.01
C ARG A 214 -32.25 19.97 10.12
N LYS A 215 -33.06 19.42 9.22
CA LYS A 215 -34.01 20.10 8.33
C LYS A 215 -35.26 20.45 9.14
N LEU A 216 -35.68 21.72 9.08
CA LEU A 216 -36.94 22.22 9.65
C LEU A 216 -38.06 22.10 8.62
N SER A 217 -39.16 21.43 8.96
CA SER A 217 -40.49 21.62 8.34
C SER A 217 -41.47 22.06 9.42
N ARG A 218 -42.13 23.21 9.18
CA ARG A 218 -43.15 23.81 10.05
C ARG A 218 -44.49 23.09 9.87
N VAL A 219 -45.20 22.89 10.98
CA VAL A 219 -46.66 22.69 11.01
C VAL A 219 -47.24 23.80 11.88
N SER A 220 -48.22 24.52 11.34
CA SER A 220 -49.04 25.52 12.03
C SER A 220 -50.35 24.87 12.49
N THR A 221 -50.74 25.06 13.75
CA THR A 221 -52.16 25.03 14.16
C THR A 221 -52.39 26.02 15.31
N SER A 222 -53.44 26.81 15.16
CA SER A 222 -54.36 27.24 16.21
C SER A 222 -55.76 27.01 15.65
#